data_AF-A0A1I8I237-F1
#
_entry.id   AF-A0A1I8I237-F1
#
_cell.length_a   1.000
_cell.length_b   1.000
_cell.length_c   1.000
_cell.angle_alpha   90.00
_cell.angle_beta   90.00
_cell.angle_gamma   90.00
#
_symmetry.space_group_name_H-M   'P 1'
#
loop_
_entity.id
_entity.type
_entity.pdbx_description
1 polymer ?
#
loop_
_entity_poly.entity_id
_entity_poly.type
_entity_poly.pdbx_seq_one_letter_code
_entity_poly.pdbx_strand_id
1 'polypeptide(L)'
;TEVSTAALETLAQSVIQGDFAQVQRLATSQLVSKPDAANRTVLMLVADAPETPIQAEKCVMYLFELGANQKSIIDDSGDTAAHLAARRDHLRLLMLLSFDAKWLQNRRGATPLMEAAARTGSWRCAKHLLHPAEAAAVLQASGRQAQQLCERAPARTQTCRGSDGELAEQGELEKLIRAGDWTRLRQKVTRANCDLPDSSGFTALIRAAQSSNCNDEALWEVLVQLGDPTVQKHYLAPACTASSGNSVAASILLAAGASANAREDRNKSTPLMQAALYAPKETAVQVSQILLDAGSDWSLKDSCSKTALDLIRSDGNPDLVELLQKHEDPPFMERWDVGDLIGRGGFGEVYKVLTDKGIECVAKIIKMPVSQLTADQYAQDRTKIDKAVESERNLCRLQHRNIVRFLHIAQTEPATIVLFMELLEGKTLT
;
A
#
# COMPACT_ATOMS: atom_id res chain seq x y z
N THR A 1 35.56 -34.33 -13.91
CA THR A 1 35.02 -33.12 -13.26
C THR A 1 34.23 -32.27 -14.24
N GLU A 2 33.35 -32.90 -15.02
CA GLU A 2 32.37 -32.26 -15.91
C GLU A 2 30.96 -32.50 -15.35
N VAL A 3 30.69 -32.01 -14.14
CA VAL A 3 29.29 -31.88 -13.71
C VAL A 3 28.77 -30.68 -14.49
N SER A 4 28.20 -31.01 -15.65
CA SER A 4 28.13 -30.21 -16.85
C SER A 4 27.04 -29.15 -16.76
N THR A 5 27.25 -28.05 -17.47
CA THR A 5 26.21 -27.07 -17.80
C THR A 5 24.90 -27.74 -18.23
N ALA A 6 24.96 -28.87 -18.95
CA ALA A 6 23.80 -29.66 -19.33
C ALA A 6 23.02 -30.25 -18.13
N ALA A 7 23.68 -30.60 -17.02
CA ALA A 7 23.00 -31.04 -15.80
C ALA A 7 22.23 -29.89 -15.12
N LEU A 8 22.77 -28.67 -15.15
CA LEU A 8 22.10 -27.47 -14.63
C LEU A 8 20.89 -27.09 -15.51
N GLU A 9 21.05 -27.14 -16.82
CA GLU A 9 19.96 -26.91 -17.78
C GLU A 9 18.85 -27.94 -17.65
N THR A 10 19.21 -29.23 -17.50
CA THR A 10 18.24 -30.31 -17.27
C THR A 10 17.49 -30.08 -15.96
N LEU A 11 18.18 -29.70 -14.89
CA LEU A 11 17.55 -29.37 -13.61
C LEU A 11 16.59 -28.17 -13.75
N ALA A 12 17.02 -27.09 -14.42
CA ALA A 12 16.17 -25.93 -14.67
C ALA A 12 14.92 -26.30 -15.49
N GLN A 13 15.07 -27.15 -16.51
CA GLN A 13 13.97 -27.62 -17.33
C GLN A 13 12.96 -28.46 -16.53
N SER A 14 13.43 -29.35 -15.64
CA SER A 14 12.57 -30.10 -14.73
C SER A 14 11.78 -29.18 -13.79
N VAL A 15 12.40 -28.09 -13.31
CA VAL A 15 11.72 -27.08 -12.48
C VAL A 15 10.68 -26.31 -13.31
N ILE A 16 11.01 -25.89 -14.53
CA ILE A 16 10.11 -25.20 -15.45
C ILE A 16 8.90 -26.08 -15.80
N GLN A 17 9.08 -27.41 -15.90
CA GLN A 17 7.99 -28.37 -16.12
C GLN A 17 7.22 -28.74 -14.83
N GLY A 18 7.74 -28.38 -13.65
CA GLY A 18 7.14 -28.73 -12.37
C GLY A 18 7.29 -30.20 -11.98
N ASP A 19 8.24 -30.94 -12.57
CA ASP A 19 8.51 -32.35 -12.23
C ASP A 19 9.34 -32.45 -10.95
N PHE A 20 8.65 -32.40 -9.81
CA PHE A 20 9.27 -32.47 -8.50
C PHE A 20 10.08 -33.77 -8.27
N ALA A 21 9.63 -34.91 -8.82
CA ALA A 21 10.31 -36.18 -8.65
C ALA A 21 11.65 -36.22 -9.40
N GLN A 22 11.72 -35.58 -10.56
CA GLN A 22 12.98 -35.40 -11.28
C GLN A 22 13.89 -34.38 -10.60
N VAL A 23 13.33 -33.27 -10.10
CA VAL A 23 14.10 -32.26 -9.34
C VAL A 23 14.73 -32.86 -8.09
N GLN A 24 14.01 -33.69 -7.32
CA GLN A 24 14.57 -34.36 -6.14
C GLN A 24 15.73 -35.32 -6.47
N ARG A 25 15.72 -35.94 -7.65
CA ARG A 25 16.80 -36.85 -8.09
C ARG A 25 18.03 -36.11 -8.59
N LEU A 26 17.84 -34.96 -9.24
CA LEU A 26 18.91 -34.22 -9.89
C LEU A 26 19.52 -33.13 -9.01
N ALA A 27 18.72 -32.50 -8.14
CA ALA A 27 19.16 -31.35 -7.36
C ALA A 27 20.09 -31.77 -6.22
N THR A 28 21.28 -31.16 -6.20
CA THR A 28 22.26 -31.28 -5.11
C THR A 28 22.74 -29.89 -4.71
N SER A 29 23.15 -29.70 -3.46
CA SER A 29 23.65 -28.40 -2.99
C SER A 29 24.79 -27.85 -3.85
N GLN A 30 25.68 -28.74 -4.33
CA GLN A 30 26.78 -28.38 -5.22
C GLN A 30 26.33 -27.95 -6.63
N LEU A 31 25.26 -28.56 -7.16
CA LEU A 31 24.76 -28.23 -8.50
C LEU A 31 23.98 -26.91 -8.47
N VAL A 32 23.18 -26.71 -7.44
CA VAL A 32 22.31 -25.53 -7.27
C VAL A 32 23.12 -24.23 -7.08
N SER A 33 24.35 -24.32 -6.56
CA SER A 33 25.25 -23.19 -6.40
C SER A 33 26.11 -22.87 -7.63
N LYS A 34 26.11 -23.72 -8.67
CA LYS A 34 27.00 -23.55 -9.84
C LYS A 34 26.36 -22.71 -10.94
N PRO A 35 27.13 -21.81 -11.58
CA PRO A 35 26.70 -21.12 -12.79
C PRO A 35 26.73 -22.00 -14.04
N ASP A 36 25.93 -21.63 -15.05
CA ASP A 36 26.11 -22.05 -16.45
C ASP A 36 27.26 -21.29 -17.15
N ALA A 37 27.44 -21.53 -18.46
CA ALA A 37 28.48 -20.86 -19.26
C ALA A 37 28.27 -19.34 -19.42
N ALA A 38 27.04 -18.84 -19.21
CA ALA A 38 26.69 -17.42 -19.22
C ALA A 38 26.63 -16.84 -17.79
N ASN A 39 27.25 -17.53 -16.83
CA ASN A 39 27.24 -17.22 -15.42
C ASN A 39 25.82 -17.09 -14.79
N ARG A 40 24.84 -17.86 -15.24
CA ARG A 40 23.48 -17.86 -14.68
C ARG A 40 23.30 -19.03 -13.70
N THR A 41 22.61 -18.77 -12.58
CA THR A 41 22.20 -19.83 -11.64
C THR A 41 20.96 -20.57 -12.14
N VAL A 42 20.65 -21.74 -11.55
CA VAL A 42 19.38 -22.44 -11.80
C VAL A 42 18.15 -21.55 -11.58
N LEU A 43 18.17 -20.67 -10.55
CA LEU A 43 17.08 -19.72 -10.30
C LEU A 43 16.93 -18.69 -11.41
N MET A 44 18.05 -18.23 -11.98
CA MET A 44 18.05 -17.28 -13.10
C MET A 44 17.54 -17.91 -14.39
N LEU A 45 17.88 -19.18 -14.64
CA LEU A 45 17.35 -19.94 -15.78
C LEU A 45 15.83 -20.14 -15.67
N VAL A 46 15.34 -20.48 -14.46
CA VAL A 46 13.91 -20.60 -14.20
C VAL A 46 13.20 -19.25 -14.33
N ALA A 47 13.84 -18.15 -13.87
CA ALA A 47 13.30 -16.80 -13.97
C ALA A 47 13.24 -16.23 -15.39
N ASP A 48 14.10 -16.71 -16.30
CA ASP A 48 14.12 -16.26 -17.70
C ASP A 48 13.22 -17.10 -18.63
N ALA A 49 12.57 -18.15 -18.09
CA ALA A 49 11.58 -18.93 -18.83
C ALA A 49 10.39 -18.03 -19.25
N PRO A 50 9.57 -18.44 -20.24
CA PRO A 50 8.36 -17.69 -20.59
C PRO A 50 7.25 -17.84 -19.53
N GLU A 51 7.01 -19.06 -19.04
CA GLU A 51 6.00 -19.36 -18.03
C GLU A 51 6.46 -20.50 -17.11
N THR A 52 5.90 -20.53 -15.90
CA THR A 52 6.09 -21.65 -14.97
C THR A 52 4.74 -22.09 -14.38
N PRO A 53 4.47 -23.42 -14.32
CA PRO A 53 3.26 -23.95 -13.72
C PRO A 53 3.29 -23.80 -12.18
N ILE A 54 2.12 -23.92 -11.53
CA ILE A 54 2.01 -23.79 -10.05
C ILE A 54 2.95 -24.77 -9.33
N GLN A 55 3.12 -25.96 -9.90
CA GLN A 55 3.96 -27.03 -9.37
C GLN A 55 5.45 -26.67 -9.31
N ALA A 56 5.90 -25.67 -10.09
CA ALA A 56 7.27 -25.17 -10.05
C ALA A 56 7.60 -24.51 -8.70
N GLU A 57 6.60 -23.96 -7.98
CA GLU A 57 6.80 -23.33 -6.66
C GLU A 57 7.40 -24.32 -5.65
N LYS A 58 6.87 -25.53 -5.60
CA LYS A 58 7.38 -26.60 -4.73
C LYS A 58 8.82 -26.97 -5.08
N CYS A 59 9.16 -26.98 -6.37
CA CYS A 59 10.51 -27.26 -6.84
C CYS A 59 11.48 -26.13 -6.42
N VAL A 60 11.08 -24.88 -6.60
CA VAL A 60 11.88 -23.69 -6.23
C VAL A 60 12.11 -23.63 -4.72
N MET A 61 11.10 -23.92 -3.90
CA MET A 61 11.27 -23.99 -2.44
C MET A 61 12.29 -25.06 -2.02
N TYR A 62 12.25 -26.24 -2.65
CA TYR A 62 13.24 -27.28 -2.40
C TYR A 62 14.67 -26.86 -2.84
N LEU A 63 14.80 -26.08 -3.91
CA LEU A 63 16.10 -25.50 -4.27
C LEU A 63 16.62 -24.53 -3.20
N PHE A 64 15.74 -23.75 -2.55
CA PHE A 64 16.16 -22.90 -1.43
C PHE A 64 16.64 -23.71 -0.23
N GLU A 65 15.97 -24.82 0.11
CA GLU A 65 16.41 -25.75 1.17
C GLU A 65 17.80 -26.32 0.87
N LEU A 66 18.11 -26.59 -0.41
CA LEU A 66 19.43 -27.03 -0.85
C LEU A 66 20.48 -25.91 -0.93
N GLY A 67 20.11 -24.66 -0.63
CA GLY A 67 21.03 -23.52 -0.55
C GLY A 67 21.12 -22.67 -1.83
N ALA A 68 20.10 -22.65 -2.68
CA ALA A 68 20.09 -21.77 -3.86
C ALA A 68 20.21 -20.29 -3.46
N ASN A 69 21.28 -19.64 -3.92
CA ASN A 69 21.54 -18.23 -3.61
C ASN A 69 20.63 -17.29 -4.43
N GLN A 70 19.69 -16.66 -3.75
CA GLN A 70 18.73 -15.72 -4.32
C GLN A 70 19.34 -14.36 -4.70
N LYS A 71 20.47 -14.00 -4.09
CA LYS A 71 21.14 -12.69 -4.23
C LYS A 71 22.31 -12.75 -5.21
N SER A 72 22.47 -13.85 -5.93
CA SER A 72 23.58 -14.05 -6.86
C SER A 72 23.45 -13.08 -8.05
N ILE A 73 24.51 -12.31 -8.30
CA ILE A 73 24.62 -11.30 -9.39
C ILE A 73 25.58 -11.76 -10.48
N ILE A 74 25.62 -13.08 -10.71
CA ILE A 74 26.72 -13.70 -11.44
C ILE A 74 26.64 -13.51 -12.95
N ASP A 75 25.47 -13.19 -13.54
CA ASP A 75 25.42 -13.02 -14.99
C ASP A 75 26.18 -11.79 -15.50
N ASP A 76 26.38 -11.75 -16.82
CA ASP A 76 27.17 -10.72 -17.48
C ASP A 76 26.60 -9.30 -17.29
N SER A 77 25.29 -9.18 -17.04
CA SER A 77 24.58 -7.92 -16.77
C SER A 77 24.55 -7.56 -15.27
N GLY A 78 24.94 -8.49 -14.39
CA GLY A 78 24.73 -8.43 -12.94
C GLY A 78 23.28 -8.54 -12.52
N ASP A 79 22.39 -9.05 -13.38
CA ASP A 79 21.01 -9.30 -13.01
C ASP A 79 20.95 -10.43 -11.97
N THR A 80 19.97 -10.33 -11.08
CA THR A 80 19.60 -11.41 -10.16
C THR A 80 18.40 -12.17 -10.72
N ALA A 81 18.05 -13.30 -10.12
CA ALA A 81 16.80 -13.99 -10.43
C ALA A 81 15.57 -13.05 -10.29
N ALA A 82 15.61 -12.08 -9.38
CA ALA A 82 14.54 -11.09 -9.23
C ALA A 82 14.43 -10.15 -10.44
N HIS A 83 15.55 -9.71 -11.00
CA HIS A 83 15.56 -8.87 -12.21
C HIS A 83 14.97 -9.62 -13.41
N LEU A 84 15.38 -10.88 -13.60
CA LEU A 84 14.89 -11.71 -14.70
C LEU A 84 13.40 -12.03 -14.54
N ALA A 85 12.98 -12.38 -13.32
CA ALA A 85 11.57 -12.63 -13.02
C ALA A 85 10.73 -11.38 -13.27
N ALA A 86 11.20 -10.22 -12.82
CA ALA A 86 10.54 -8.94 -13.04
C ALA A 86 10.47 -8.61 -14.54
N ARG A 87 11.54 -8.86 -15.30
CA ARG A 87 11.62 -8.66 -16.76
C ARG A 87 10.66 -9.56 -17.55
N ARG A 88 10.37 -10.77 -17.05
CA ARG A 88 9.48 -11.76 -17.69
C ARG A 88 8.06 -11.76 -17.14
N ASP A 89 7.73 -10.86 -16.21
CA ASP A 89 6.47 -10.85 -15.45
C ASP A 89 6.18 -12.12 -14.64
N HIS A 90 7.23 -12.80 -14.17
CA HIS A 90 7.14 -14.02 -13.35
C HIS A 90 6.79 -13.72 -11.90
N LEU A 91 5.55 -13.32 -11.66
CA LEU A 91 5.07 -12.91 -10.34
C LEU A 91 5.27 -14.01 -9.29
N ARG A 92 4.95 -15.27 -9.62
CA ARG A 92 5.06 -16.39 -8.67
C ARG A 92 6.48 -16.55 -8.15
N LEU A 93 7.46 -16.64 -9.05
CA LEU A 93 8.85 -16.75 -8.66
C LEU A 93 9.31 -15.53 -7.86
N LEU A 94 8.92 -14.33 -8.30
CA LEU A 94 9.26 -13.09 -7.61
C LEU A 94 8.69 -13.04 -6.18
N MET A 95 7.49 -13.58 -5.94
CA MET A 95 6.91 -13.68 -4.60
C MET A 95 7.73 -14.59 -3.68
N LEU A 96 8.27 -15.69 -4.21
CA LEU A 96 9.08 -16.66 -3.46
C LEU A 96 10.46 -16.12 -3.05
N LEU A 97 11.00 -15.12 -3.75
CA LEU A 97 12.30 -14.53 -3.44
C LEU A 97 12.23 -13.68 -2.17
N SER A 98 13.35 -13.66 -1.42
CA SER A 98 13.51 -12.83 -0.22
C SER A 98 13.33 -11.34 -0.51
N PHE A 99 12.90 -10.61 0.52
CA PHE A 99 12.68 -9.16 0.43
C PHE A 99 13.91 -8.43 -0.12
N ASP A 100 15.10 -8.69 0.44
CA ASP A 100 16.34 -8.03 0.02
C ASP A 100 16.68 -8.26 -1.46
N ALA A 101 16.41 -9.45 -2.00
CA ALA A 101 16.74 -9.77 -3.40
C ALA A 101 15.95 -8.91 -4.41
N LYS A 102 14.82 -8.35 -3.99
CA LYS A 102 13.92 -7.50 -4.81
C LYS A 102 14.44 -6.08 -4.99
N TRP A 103 15.49 -5.68 -4.27
CA TRP A 103 16.02 -4.31 -4.25
C TRP A 103 17.47 -4.18 -4.71
N LEU A 104 18.12 -5.31 -5.03
CA LEU A 104 19.50 -5.29 -5.51
C LEU A 104 19.60 -4.56 -6.84
N GLN A 105 20.73 -3.91 -7.09
CA GLN A 105 21.01 -3.26 -8.36
C GLN A 105 21.90 -4.14 -9.22
N ASN A 106 21.60 -4.23 -10.50
CA ASN A 106 22.48 -4.84 -11.49
C ASN A 106 23.66 -3.91 -11.84
N ARG A 107 24.56 -4.32 -12.75
CA ARG A 107 25.73 -3.51 -13.16
C ARG A 107 25.35 -2.17 -13.82
N ARG A 108 24.12 -2.05 -14.32
CA ARG A 108 23.58 -0.82 -14.89
C ARG A 108 22.93 0.10 -13.84
N GLY A 109 22.95 -0.30 -12.56
CA GLY A 109 22.26 0.39 -11.48
C GLY A 109 20.75 0.19 -11.49
N ALA A 110 20.21 -0.67 -12.36
CA ALA A 110 18.77 -0.93 -12.43
C ALA A 110 18.37 -1.89 -11.33
N THR A 111 17.20 -1.65 -10.72
CA THR A 111 16.55 -2.58 -9.79
C THR A 111 15.57 -3.50 -10.53
N PRO A 112 15.09 -4.59 -9.92
CA PRO A 112 14.04 -5.42 -10.50
C PRO A 112 12.79 -4.62 -10.91
N LEU A 113 12.43 -3.61 -10.13
CA LEU A 113 11.31 -2.72 -10.45
C LEU A 113 11.57 -1.91 -11.72
N MET A 114 12.79 -1.39 -11.89
CA MET A 114 13.18 -0.67 -13.11
C MET A 114 13.16 -1.59 -14.34
N GLU A 115 13.56 -2.85 -14.19
CA GLU A 115 13.49 -3.84 -15.28
C GLU A 115 12.05 -4.21 -15.66
N ALA A 116 11.15 -4.34 -14.68
CA ALA A 116 9.72 -4.52 -14.95
C ALA A 116 9.09 -3.29 -15.62
N ALA A 117 9.47 -2.08 -15.18
CA ALA A 117 8.97 -0.82 -15.74
C ALA A 117 9.46 -0.55 -17.16
N ALA A 118 10.66 -1.02 -17.50
CA ALA A 118 11.27 -0.79 -18.81
C ALA A 118 10.64 -1.62 -19.95
N ARG A 119 9.87 -2.66 -19.63
CA ARG A 119 9.27 -3.57 -20.62
C ARG A 119 7.76 -3.48 -20.64
N THR A 120 7.20 -3.45 -21.84
CA THR A 120 5.75 -3.56 -22.06
C THR A 120 5.29 -4.97 -21.67
N GLY A 121 4.46 -5.09 -20.63
CA GLY A 121 3.83 -6.35 -20.23
C GLY A 121 4.16 -6.86 -18.82
N SER A 122 5.21 -6.35 -18.16
CA SER A 122 5.65 -6.81 -16.83
C SER A 122 4.95 -6.14 -15.65
N TRP A 123 3.65 -5.90 -15.78
CA TRP A 123 2.89 -5.08 -14.83
C TRP A 123 2.62 -5.79 -13.50
N ARG A 124 2.49 -7.13 -13.48
CA ARG A 124 2.21 -7.89 -12.26
C ARG A 124 3.40 -7.82 -11.30
N CYS A 125 4.60 -8.00 -11.83
CA CYS A 125 5.84 -7.86 -11.07
C CYS A 125 6.09 -6.41 -10.66
N ALA A 126 5.87 -5.43 -11.55
CA ALA A 126 6.02 -4.02 -11.21
C ALA A 126 5.11 -3.65 -10.03
N LYS A 127 3.84 -4.09 -10.07
CA LYS A 127 2.85 -3.89 -9.01
C LYS A 127 3.27 -4.54 -7.69
N HIS A 128 3.69 -5.81 -7.71
CA HIS A 128 4.18 -6.52 -6.52
C HIS A 128 5.44 -5.90 -5.93
N LEU A 129 6.25 -5.19 -6.72
CA LEU A 129 7.44 -4.50 -6.23
C LEU A 129 7.13 -3.08 -5.74
N LEU A 130 6.05 -2.45 -6.19
CA LEU A 130 5.62 -1.13 -5.71
C LEU A 130 4.96 -1.20 -4.34
N HIS A 131 4.08 -2.18 -4.09
CA HIS A 131 3.36 -2.30 -2.81
C HIS A 131 4.31 -2.44 -1.59
N PRO A 132 5.42 -3.20 -1.64
CA PRO A 132 6.42 -3.22 -0.57
C PRO A 132 7.33 -1.99 -0.60
N ALA A 133 7.48 -1.29 -1.73
CA ALA A 133 8.27 -0.05 -1.83
C ALA A 133 7.61 1.09 -1.06
N GLU A 134 6.28 1.19 -1.11
CA GLU A 134 5.49 2.16 -0.35
C GLU A 134 5.62 1.93 1.15
N ALA A 135 5.63 0.67 1.60
CA ALA A 135 5.92 0.30 2.99
C ALA A 135 7.41 0.52 3.37
N ALA A 136 8.33 0.37 2.41
CA ALA A 136 9.77 0.52 2.60
C ALA A 136 10.30 1.94 2.29
N ALA A 137 9.42 2.94 2.13
CA ALA A 137 9.77 4.34 1.86
C ALA A 137 10.73 4.97 2.90
N VAL A 138 10.98 4.26 4.01
CA VAL A 138 11.99 4.59 5.02
C VAL A 138 13.43 4.30 4.56
N LEU A 139 13.68 3.47 3.53
CA LEU A 139 15.04 2.94 3.32
C LEU A 139 15.90 3.44 2.13
N GLN A 140 15.44 3.86 0.95
CA GLN A 140 16.41 4.32 -0.09
C GLN A 140 15.91 5.34 -1.13
N ALA A 141 16.84 6.22 -1.55
CA ALA A 141 16.69 7.19 -2.65
C ALA A 141 16.44 6.55 -4.04
N SER A 142 16.87 5.30 -4.24
CA SER A 142 16.70 4.56 -5.49
C SER A 142 15.25 4.12 -5.75
N GLY A 143 14.43 3.94 -4.71
CA GLY A 143 12.99 3.67 -4.84
C GLY A 143 12.24 4.84 -5.45
N ARG A 144 12.58 6.08 -5.05
CA ARG A 144 12.00 7.31 -5.63
C ARG A 144 12.37 7.48 -7.10
N GLN A 145 13.59 7.10 -7.50
CA GLN A 145 14.03 7.20 -8.88
C GLN A 145 13.35 6.14 -9.78
N ALA A 146 13.13 4.93 -9.26
CA ALA A 146 12.35 3.89 -9.96
C ALA A 146 10.87 4.32 -10.13
N GLN A 147 10.28 4.87 -9.06
CA GLN A 147 8.94 5.45 -9.09
C GLN A 147 8.84 6.59 -10.12
N GLN A 148 9.80 7.51 -10.11
CA GLN A 148 9.86 8.61 -11.07
C GLN A 148 10.12 8.14 -12.51
N LEU A 149 10.81 7.02 -12.73
CA LEU A 149 11.00 6.40 -14.06
C LEU A 149 9.72 5.70 -14.55
N CYS A 150 8.96 5.04 -13.66
CA CYS A 150 7.60 4.57 -13.96
C CYS A 150 6.67 5.74 -14.33
N GLU A 151 6.83 6.90 -13.68
CA GLU A 151 6.05 8.12 -13.95
C GLU A 151 6.51 8.87 -15.20
N ARG A 152 7.80 8.80 -15.57
CA ARG A 152 8.41 9.50 -16.73
C ARG A 152 8.44 8.69 -18.02
N ALA A 153 8.15 7.39 -18.00
CA ALA A 153 7.94 6.61 -19.22
C ALA A 153 6.85 7.30 -20.06
N PRO A 154 7.07 7.54 -21.37
CA PRO A 154 6.24 8.45 -22.15
C PRO A 154 4.77 8.03 -22.06
N ALA A 155 3.97 8.94 -21.52
CA ALA A 155 2.51 8.91 -21.41
C ALA A 155 1.82 8.97 -22.79
N ARG A 156 2.22 8.08 -23.70
CA ARG A 156 1.46 7.79 -24.92
C ARG A 156 0.69 6.52 -24.67
N THR A 157 -0.57 6.68 -24.27
CA THR A 157 -1.67 5.76 -24.61
C THR A 157 -1.24 4.29 -24.68
N GLN A 158 -1.06 3.65 -23.53
CA GLN A 158 -1.08 2.20 -23.48
C GLN A 158 -2.33 1.77 -22.73
N THR A 159 -3.43 1.83 -23.48
CA THR A 159 -4.28 0.65 -23.58
C THR A 159 -3.37 -0.57 -23.60
N CYS A 160 -3.41 -1.39 -22.55
CA CYS A 160 -2.90 -2.74 -22.64
C CYS A 160 -3.64 -3.37 -23.81
N ARG A 161 -3.01 -3.53 -24.97
CA ARG A 161 -3.50 -4.53 -25.92
C ARG A 161 -3.23 -5.86 -25.24
N GLY A 162 -4.20 -6.31 -24.46
CA GLY A 162 -4.30 -7.71 -24.10
C GLY A 162 -4.33 -8.54 -25.38
N SER A 163 -4.03 -9.83 -25.24
CA SER A 163 -4.40 -10.79 -26.29
C SER A 163 -5.87 -10.58 -26.69
N ASP A 164 -6.24 -10.88 -27.93
CA ASP A 164 -7.64 -10.73 -28.40
C ASP A 164 -8.64 -11.44 -27.46
N GLY A 165 -8.19 -12.49 -26.76
CA GLY A 165 -8.94 -13.18 -25.70
C GLY A 165 -9.15 -12.35 -24.43
N GLU A 166 -8.13 -11.69 -23.89
CA GLU A 166 -8.25 -10.86 -22.68
C GLU A 166 -9.15 -9.64 -22.90
N LEU A 167 -9.12 -9.04 -24.10
CA LEU A 167 -10.03 -7.94 -24.48
C LEU A 167 -11.49 -8.40 -24.57
N ALA A 168 -11.72 -9.64 -25.04
CA ALA A 168 -13.05 -10.23 -25.10
C ALA A 168 -13.60 -10.55 -23.70
N GLU A 169 -12.78 -11.13 -22.82
CA GLU A 169 -13.14 -11.40 -21.43
C GLU A 169 -13.42 -10.12 -20.64
N GLN A 170 -12.56 -9.10 -20.79
CA GLN A 170 -12.76 -7.78 -20.18
C GLN A 170 -14.06 -7.13 -20.67
N GLY A 171 -14.32 -7.13 -21.97
CA GLY A 171 -15.56 -6.60 -22.55
C GLY A 171 -16.81 -7.35 -22.10
N GLU A 172 -16.70 -8.64 -21.78
CA GLU A 172 -17.80 -9.43 -21.21
C GLU A 172 -18.08 -9.06 -19.75
N LEU A 173 -17.04 -8.95 -18.90
CA LEU A 173 -17.20 -8.52 -17.51
C LEU A 173 -17.83 -7.13 -17.41
N GLU A 174 -17.39 -6.18 -18.25
CA GLU A 174 -17.94 -4.82 -18.28
C GLU A 174 -19.43 -4.80 -18.67
N LYS A 175 -19.84 -5.64 -19.62
CA LYS A 175 -21.26 -5.78 -19.99
C LYS A 175 -22.11 -6.30 -18.84
N LEU A 176 -21.60 -7.29 -18.09
CA LEU A 176 -22.33 -7.84 -16.93
C LEU A 176 -22.49 -6.79 -15.83
N ILE A 177 -21.45 -6.00 -15.55
CA ILE A 177 -21.50 -4.91 -14.57
C ILE A 177 -22.52 -3.84 -15.00
N ARG A 178 -22.50 -3.41 -16.27
CA ARG A 178 -23.48 -2.43 -16.80
C ARG A 178 -24.91 -2.96 -16.79
N ALA A 179 -25.08 -4.26 -16.99
CA ALA A 179 -26.39 -4.92 -16.92
C ALA A 179 -26.87 -5.16 -15.47
N GLY A 180 -25.99 -5.00 -14.47
CA GLY A 180 -26.28 -5.33 -13.07
C GLY A 180 -26.43 -6.84 -12.81
N ASP A 181 -25.87 -7.69 -13.69
CA ASP A 181 -25.95 -9.15 -13.56
C ASP A 181 -24.81 -9.68 -12.66
N TRP A 182 -24.92 -9.37 -11.37
CA TRP A 182 -23.93 -9.70 -10.34
C TRP A 182 -23.73 -11.21 -10.18
N THR A 183 -24.78 -11.99 -10.41
CA THR A 183 -24.74 -13.46 -10.31
C THR A 183 -23.88 -14.07 -11.41
N ARG A 184 -24.07 -13.66 -12.67
CA ARG A 184 -23.21 -14.12 -13.77
C ARG A 184 -21.81 -13.55 -13.69
N LEU A 185 -21.67 -12.32 -13.20
CA LEU A 185 -20.36 -11.73 -12.94
C LEU A 185 -19.57 -12.61 -11.97
N ARG A 186 -20.17 -12.99 -10.84
CA ARG A 186 -19.55 -13.88 -9.84
C ARG A 186 -19.10 -15.22 -10.43
N GLN A 187 -19.84 -15.79 -11.39
CA GLN A 187 -19.49 -17.06 -12.04
C GLN A 187 -18.35 -16.94 -13.05
N LYS A 188 -18.19 -15.78 -13.70
CA LYS A 188 -17.22 -15.55 -14.78
C LYS A 188 -15.91 -14.91 -14.32
N VAL A 189 -15.92 -14.25 -13.16
CA VAL A 189 -14.71 -13.67 -12.59
C VAL A 189 -13.76 -14.79 -12.18
N THR A 190 -12.51 -14.68 -12.63
CA THR A 190 -11.41 -15.57 -12.30
C THR A 190 -10.19 -14.73 -11.92
N ARG A 191 -9.21 -15.36 -11.27
CA ARG A 191 -7.94 -14.70 -10.92
C ARG A 191 -7.16 -14.20 -12.14
N ALA A 192 -7.44 -14.73 -13.33
CA ALA A 192 -6.78 -14.31 -14.56
C ALA A 192 -7.37 -13.02 -15.13
N ASN A 193 -8.66 -12.75 -14.90
CA ASN A 193 -9.39 -11.65 -15.55
C ASN A 193 -9.88 -10.53 -14.60
N CYS A 194 -9.90 -10.76 -13.28
CA CYS A 194 -10.45 -9.82 -12.30
C CYS A 194 -9.73 -8.47 -12.25
N ASP A 195 -8.43 -8.46 -12.54
CA ASP A 195 -7.56 -7.29 -12.52
C ASP A 195 -7.36 -6.66 -13.91
N LEU A 196 -8.03 -7.17 -14.95
CA LEU A 196 -7.92 -6.59 -16.28
C LEU A 196 -8.54 -5.17 -16.27
N PRO A 197 -7.74 -4.14 -16.59
CA PRO A 197 -8.21 -2.76 -16.59
C PRO A 197 -9.04 -2.50 -17.85
N ASP A 198 -10.11 -1.73 -17.73
CA ASP A 198 -10.96 -1.40 -18.87
C ASP A 198 -10.39 -0.29 -19.77
N SER A 199 -11.19 0.25 -20.71
CA SER A 199 -10.74 1.35 -21.59
C SER A 199 -10.42 2.66 -20.84
N SER A 200 -11.01 2.85 -19.66
CA SER A 200 -10.68 3.92 -18.71
C SER A 200 -9.64 3.47 -17.67
N GLY A 201 -9.25 2.20 -17.78
CA GLY A 201 -8.32 1.40 -17.00
C GLY A 201 -8.87 0.83 -15.69
N PHE A 202 -10.17 0.93 -15.42
CA PHE A 202 -10.76 0.45 -14.16
C PHE A 202 -10.89 -1.08 -14.18
N THR A 203 -10.59 -1.74 -13.06
CA THR A 203 -10.84 -3.19 -12.93
C THR A 203 -12.32 -3.47 -12.72
N ALA A 204 -12.71 -4.75 -12.86
CA ALA A 204 -14.08 -5.20 -12.60
C ALA A 204 -14.55 -4.83 -11.19
N LEU A 205 -13.66 -4.95 -10.20
CA LEU A 205 -13.92 -4.56 -8.81
C LEU A 205 -14.25 -3.06 -8.70
N ILE A 206 -13.45 -2.17 -9.30
CA ILE A 206 -13.68 -0.72 -9.25
C ILE A 206 -14.98 -0.33 -9.97
N ARG A 207 -15.27 -0.97 -11.11
CA ARG A 207 -16.49 -0.72 -11.87
C ARG A 207 -17.75 -1.18 -11.13
N ALA A 208 -17.71 -2.33 -10.48
CA ALA A 208 -18.78 -2.76 -9.59
C ALA A 208 -19.00 -1.72 -8.46
N ALA A 209 -17.91 -1.11 -7.96
CA ALA A 209 -17.94 -0.16 -6.85
C ALA A 209 -18.54 1.20 -7.24
N GLN A 210 -18.37 1.60 -8.50
CA GLN A 210 -19.01 2.78 -9.06
C GLN A 210 -20.52 2.59 -9.25
N SER A 211 -21.00 1.35 -9.32
CA SER A 211 -22.43 1.09 -9.44
C SER A 211 -23.10 1.26 -8.06
N SER A 212 -24.12 2.12 -7.98
CA SER A 212 -24.90 2.36 -6.76
C SER A 212 -25.85 1.20 -6.39
N ASN A 213 -25.94 0.17 -7.25
CA ASN A 213 -26.92 -0.91 -7.16
C ASN A 213 -26.31 -2.28 -6.77
N CYS A 214 -25.02 -2.33 -6.42
CA CYS A 214 -24.33 -3.57 -6.06
C CYS A 214 -24.25 -3.75 -4.54
N ASN A 215 -25.29 -4.38 -3.96
CA ASN A 215 -25.34 -4.77 -2.54
C ASN A 215 -25.05 -6.26 -2.33
N ASP A 216 -24.57 -6.98 -3.35
CA ASP A 216 -24.28 -8.41 -3.27
C ASP A 216 -22.95 -8.64 -2.53
N GLU A 217 -23.02 -8.88 -1.22
CA GLU A 217 -21.86 -9.18 -0.37
C GLU A 217 -21.04 -10.38 -0.90
N ALA A 218 -21.70 -11.38 -1.47
CA ALA A 218 -21.03 -12.59 -1.94
C ALA A 218 -20.25 -12.34 -3.24
N LEU A 219 -20.67 -11.38 -4.07
CA LEU A 219 -19.87 -10.88 -5.19
C LEU A 219 -18.64 -10.13 -4.67
N TRP A 220 -18.82 -9.28 -3.65
CA TRP A 220 -17.72 -8.52 -3.07
C TRP A 220 -16.64 -9.40 -2.44
N GLU A 221 -17.03 -10.43 -1.70
CA GLU A 221 -16.09 -11.43 -1.18
C GLU A 221 -15.26 -12.06 -2.30
N VAL A 222 -15.90 -12.45 -3.40
CA VAL A 222 -15.21 -13.07 -4.55
C VAL A 222 -14.28 -12.07 -5.25
N LEU A 223 -14.73 -10.84 -5.49
CA LEU A 223 -13.93 -9.82 -6.16
C LEU A 223 -12.71 -9.38 -5.34
N VAL A 224 -12.85 -9.31 -4.01
CA VAL A 224 -11.75 -8.96 -3.08
C VAL A 224 -10.78 -10.13 -2.88
N GLN A 225 -11.28 -11.38 -2.89
CA GLN A 225 -10.42 -12.56 -2.81
C GLN A 225 -9.61 -12.79 -4.10
N LEU A 226 -10.19 -12.46 -5.26
CA LEU A 226 -9.58 -12.74 -6.55
C LEU A 226 -8.79 -11.56 -7.09
N GLY A 227 -9.30 -10.34 -6.92
CA GLY A 227 -8.74 -9.12 -7.50
C GLY A 227 -8.17 -8.16 -6.46
N ASP A 228 -7.38 -7.21 -6.94
CA ASP A 228 -6.71 -6.24 -6.09
C ASP A 228 -7.51 -4.92 -5.99
N PRO A 229 -7.90 -4.51 -4.77
CA PRO A 229 -8.68 -3.29 -4.52
C PRO A 229 -7.90 -1.99 -4.74
N THR A 230 -6.58 -2.05 -4.97
CA THR A 230 -5.71 -0.87 -5.05
C THR A 230 -5.44 -0.41 -6.48
N VAL A 231 -5.90 -1.14 -7.50
CA VAL A 231 -5.56 -0.87 -8.90
C VAL A 231 -6.41 0.27 -9.47
N GLN A 232 -5.87 1.51 -9.48
CA GLN A 232 -5.69 2.28 -10.73
C GLN A 232 -5.02 3.66 -10.60
N LYS A 233 -4.56 4.13 -11.78
CA LYS A 233 -3.63 5.22 -12.11
C LYS A 233 -4.23 6.64 -12.22
N HIS A 234 -5.49 6.89 -11.89
CA HIS A 234 -6.06 8.26 -11.99
C HIS A 234 -7.29 8.51 -11.11
N TYR A 235 -8.00 7.47 -10.68
CA TYR A 235 -9.17 7.58 -9.80
C TYR A 235 -9.11 6.42 -8.83
N LEU A 236 -8.85 6.73 -7.57
CA LEU A 236 -8.59 5.72 -6.56
C LEU A 236 -9.85 4.93 -6.23
N ALA A 237 -9.71 3.65 -5.91
CA ALA A 237 -10.82 2.77 -5.56
C ALA A 237 -11.77 3.35 -4.48
N PRO A 238 -11.25 3.94 -3.38
CA PRO A 238 -12.11 4.56 -2.37
C PRO A 238 -12.72 5.88 -2.86
N ALA A 239 -12.06 6.61 -3.76
CA ALA A 239 -12.60 7.85 -4.33
C ALA A 239 -13.80 7.59 -5.25
N CYS A 240 -13.78 6.49 -6.02
CA CYS A 240 -14.88 6.09 -6.89
C CYS A 240 -16.14 5.62 -6.14
N THR A 241 -15.97 4.95 -4.99
CA THR A 241 -17.10 4.55 -4.13
C THR A 241 -17.61 5.70 -3.28
N ALA A 242 -16.71 6.57 -2.84
CA ALA A 242 -17.04 7.81 -2.15
C ALA A 242 -17.97 8.68 -2.99
N SER A 243 -17.63 8.94 -4.26
CA SER A 243 -18.46 9.76 -5.14
C SER A 243 -19.77 9.10 -5.55
N SER A 244 -19.85 7.77 -5.64
CA SER A 244 -21.09 7.04 -5.93
C SER A 244 -22.01 6.88 -4.72
N GLY A 245 -21.51 7.13 -3.51
CA GLY A 245 -22.23 6.90 -2.26
C GLY A 245 -22.39 5.43 -1.87
N ASN A 246 -21.63 4.52 -2.51
CA ASN A 246 -21.72 3.08 -2.21
C ASN A 246 -20.95 2.75 -0.91
N SER A 247 -21.64 2.91 0.23
CA SER A 247 -21.10 2.70 1.57
C SER A 247 -20.60 1.26 1.81
N VAL A 248 -21.30 0.25 1.26
CA VAL A 248 -20.91 -1.17 1.35
C VAL A 248 -19.58 -1.39 0.62
N ALA A 249 -19.49 -0.95 -0.63
CA ALA A 249 -18.27 -1.08 -1.42
C ALA A 249 -17.10 -0.30 -0.79
N ALA A 250 -17.35 0.89 -0.25
CA ALA A 250 -16.35 1.66 0.48
C ALA A 250 -15.79 0.87 1.67
N SER A 251 -16.66 0.32 2.54
CA SER A 251 -16.26 -0.47 3.71
C SER A 251 -15.41 -1.68 3.32
N ILE A 252 -15.81 -2.39 2.27
CA ILE A 252 -15.12 -3.59 1.80
C ILE A 252 -13.74 -3.26 1.20
N LEU A 253 -13.65 -2.23 0.36
CA LEU A 253 -12.36 -1.81 -0.22
C LEU A 253 -11.39 -1.33 0.85
N LEU A 254 -11.86 -0.58 1.84
CA LEU A 254 -11.06 -0.14 2.98
C LEU A 254 -10.57 -1.33 3.82
N ALA A 255 -11.46 -2.30 4.11
CA ALA A 255 -11.10 -3.52 4.81
C ALA A 255 -10.08 -4.37 4.02
N ALA A 256 -10.13 -4.29 2.69
CA ALA A 256 -9.18 -4.95 1.80
C ALA A 256 -7.85 -4.17 1.63
N GLY A 257 -7.63 -3.09 2.37
CA GLY A 257 -6.36 -2.35 2.43
C GLY A 257 -6.28 -1.12 1.52
N ALA A 258 -7.38 -0.72 0.88
CA ALA A 258 -7.40 0.53 0.12
C ALA A 258 -7.20 1.73 1.06
N SER A 259 -6.36 2.69 0.66
CA SER A 259 -6.01 3.83 1.50
C SER A 259 -7.12 4.88 1.54
N ALA A 260 -7.63 5.18 2.75
CA ALA A 260 -8.61 6.22 3.02
C ALA A 260 -8.09 7.66 2.76
N ASN A 261 -6.77 7.80 2.57
CA ASN A 261 -6.06 9.09 2.44
C ASN A 261 -5.43 9.33 1.08
N ALA A 262 -5.65 8.41 0.16
CA ALA A 262 -4.90 8.45 -1.08
C ALA A 262 -5.47 9.54 -2.02
N ARG A 263 -4.60 10.11 -2.87
CA ARG A 263 -4.84 11.41 -3.49
C ARG A 263 -4.85 11.27 -5.00
N GLU A 264 -5.91 11.75 -5.64
CA GLU A 264 -6.03 11.68 -7.10
C GLU A 264 -5.10 12.69 -7.80
N ASP A 265 -4.68 12.42 -9.04
CA ASP A 265 -3.58 13.18 -9.66
C ASP A 265 -3.92 14.62 -10.06
N ARG A 266 -5.17 14.93 -10.42
CA ARG A 266 -5.55 16.22 -11.03
C ARG A 266 -5.61 17.36 -10.00
N ASN A 267 -6.34 17.17 -8.92
CA ASN A 267 -6.59 18.15 -7.88
C ASN A 267 -6.10 17.67 -6.49
N LYS A 268 -5.46 16.50 -6.42
CA LYS A 268 -5.00 15.91 -5.16
C LYS A 268 -6.12 15.70 -4.13
N SER A 269 -7.35 15.48 -4.59
CA SER A 269 -8.53 15.23 -3.75
C SER A 269 -8.47 13.85 -3.12
N THR A 270 -8.93 13.78 -1.88
CA THR A 270 -9.04 12.55 -1.08
C THR A 270 -10.43 11.92 -1.26
N PRO A 271 -10.59 10.62 -0.92
CA PRO A 271 -11.91 9.98 -0.89
C PRO A 271 -12.94 10.76 -0.07
N LEU A 272 -12.53 11.32 1.08
CA LEU A 272 -13.43 12.13 1.93
C LEU A 272 -13.92 13.39 1.21
N MET A 273 -13.06 14.06 0.45
CA MET A 273 -13.46 15.22 -0.36
C MET A 273 -14.41 14.83 -1.51
N GLN A 274 -14.18 13.67 -2.14
CA GLN A 274 -15.04 13.15 -3.20
C GLN A 274 -16.42 12.77 -2.67
N ALA A 275 -16.47 12.12 -1.50
CA ALA A 275 -17.73 11.85 -0.79
C ALA A 275 -18.47 13.15 -0.50
N ALA A 276 -17.75 14.16 0.01
CA ALA A 276 -18.35 15.43 0.38
C ALA A 276 -18.91 16.22 -0.81
N LEU A 277 -18.25 16.16 -1.97
CA LEU A 277 -18.65 16.91 -3.17
C LEU A 277 -19.67 16.20 -4.06
N TYR A 278 -19.58 14.87 -4.19
CA TYR A 278 -20.26 14.15 -5.26
C TYR A 278 -21.20 13.05 -4.79
N ALA A 279 -21.08 12.57 -3.54
CA ALA A 279 -21.97 11.53 -3.05
C ALA A 279 -23.43 12.03 -3.02
N PRO A 280 -24.41 11.17 -3.31
CA PRO A 280 -25.82 11.47 -3.07
C PRO A 280 -26.06 11.87 -1.61
N LYS A 281 -26.90 12.88 -1.37
CA LYS A 281 -27.09 13.49 -0.03
C LYS A 281 -27.50 12.47 1.03
N GLU A 282 -28.28 11.47 0.64
CA GLU A 282 -28.79 10.38 1.48
C GLU A 282 -27.66 9.46 1.98
N THR A 283 -26.58 9.32 1.20
CA THR A 283 -25.46 8.41 1.47
C THR A 283 -24.18 9.14 1.88
N ALA A 284 -24.08 10.45 1.61
CA ALA A 284 -22.88 11.26 1.81
C ALA A 284 -22.38 11.22 3.26
N VAL A 285 -23.29 11.29 4.23
CA VAL A 285 -22.95 11.20 5.67
C VAL A 285 -22.42 9.80 6.01
N GLN A 286 -23.11 8.74 5.57
CA GLN A 286 -22.73 7.36 5.88
C GLN A 286 -21.37 7.00 5.27
N VAL A 287 -21.13 7.32 4.00
CA VAL A 287 -19.85 7.02 3.34
C VAL A 287 -18.71 7.86 3.94
N SER A 288 -18.96 9.11 4.31
CA SER A 288 -17.98 9.96 4.99
C SER A 288 -17.64 9.43 6.37
N GLN A 289 -18.62 8.93 7.13
CA GLN A 289 -18.37 8.27 8.42
C GLN A 289 -17.49 7.03 8.25
N ILE A 290 -17.79 6.17 7.27
CA ILE A 290 -16.98 4.96 6.99
C ILE A 290 -15.53 5.33 6.64
N LEU A 291 -15.34 6.38 5.84
CA LEU A 291 -14.01 6.89 5.49
C LEU A 291 -13.26 7.43 6.72
N LEU A 292 -13.93 8.22 7.56
CA LEU A 292 -13.37 8.74 8.82
C LEU A 292 -13.02 7.61 9.80
N ASP A 293 -13.90 6.63 9.97
CA ASP A 293 -13.68 5.45 10.82
C ASP A 293 -12.50 4.60 10.32
N ALA A 294 -12.26 4.58 9.01
CA ALA A 294 -11.12 3.93 8.38
C ALA A 294 -9.84 4.78 8.38
N GLY A 295 -9.84 5.94 9.06
CA GLY A 295 -8.66 6.78 9.24
C GLY A 295 -8.43 7.83 8.16
N SER A 296 -9.49 8.29 7.47
CA SER A 296 -9.37 9.46 6.60
C SER A 296 -8.94 10.72 7.37
N ASP A 297 -7.85 11.32 6.91
CA ASP A 297 -7.29 12.59 7.35
C ASP A 297 -8.09 13.73 6.74
N TRP A 298 -9.01 14.24 7.54
CA TRP A 298 -9.87 15.39 7.25
C TRP A 298 -9.10 16.69 7.03
N SER A 299 -7.84 16.78 7.49
CA SER A 299 -7.00 17.98 7.40
C SER A 299 -6.27 18.10 6.06
N LEU A 300 -6.26 17.03 5.25
CA LEU A 300 -5.66 17.06 3.92
C LEU A 300 -6.36 18.14 3.08
N LYS A 301 -5.55 18.86 2.31
CA LYS A 301 -6.01 19.96 1.44
C LYS A 301 -5.81 19.62 -0.01
N ASP A 302 -6.78 19.90 -0.88
CA ASP A 302 -6.68 19.73 -2.33
C ASP A 302 -5.67 20.72 -2.97
N SER A 303 -5.54 20.72 -4.30
CA SER A 303 -4.69 21.65 -5.06
C SER A 303 -5.10 23.12 -4.89
N CYS A 304 -6.34 23.38 -4.47
CA CYS A 304 -6.88 24.71 -4.15
C CYS A 304 -6.68 25.07 -2.66
N SER A 305 -5.92 24.27 -1.91
CA SER A 305 -5.70 24.42 -0.47
C SER A 305 -6.97 24.30 0.39
N LYS A 306 -8.00 23.59 -0.09
CA LYS A 306 -9.29 23.38 0.59
C LYS A 306 -9.36 22.00 1.24
N THR A 307 -9.86 21.94 2.46
CA THR A 307 -10.22 20.68 3.14
C THR A 307 -11.57 20.14 2.66
N ALA A 308 -11.98 18.96 3.14
CA ALA A 308 -13.31 18.43 2.87
C ALA A 308 -14.43 19.36 3.40
N LEU A 309 -14.27 19.99 4.57
CA LEU A 309 -15.25 20.93 5.10
C LEU A 309 -15.29 22.23 4.28
N ASP A 310 -14.13 22.76 3.89
CA ASP A 310 -14.03 23.98 3.06
C ASP A 310 -14.79 23.85 1.72
N LEU A 311 -14.86 22.63 1.19
CA LEU A 311 -15.54 22.33 -0.08
C LEU A 311 -17.07 22.35 0.03
N ILE A 312 -17.64 22.11 1.22
CA ILE A 312 -19.09 21.97 1.41
C ILE A 312 -19.75 23.12 2.17
N ARG A 313 -19.00 24.12 2.66
CA ARG A 313 -19.55 25.24 3.47
C ARG A 313 -20.63 26.09 2.78
N SER A 314 -20.70 26.12 1.45
CA SER A 314 -21.65 26.97 0.71
C SER A 314 -22.88 26.25 0.14
N ASP A 315 -22.86 24.91 0.01
CA ASP A 315 -23.93 24.12 -0.64
C ASP A 315 -24.07 22.68 -0.07
N GLY A 316 -23.46 22.44 1.09
CA GLY A 316 -23.33 21.11 1.69
C GLY A 316 -24.57 20.61 2.44
N ASN A 317 -24.64 19.29 2.61
CA ASN A 317 -25.59 18.66 3.53
C ASN A 317 -25.27 19.10 4.98
N PRO A 318 -26.20 19.72 5.74
CA PRO A 318 -25.93 20.21 7.10
C PRO A 318 -25.43 19.12 8.04
N ASP A 319 -25.94 17.90 7.93
CA ASP A 319 -25.50 16.76 8.76
C ASP A 319 -24.04 16.39 8.45
N LEU A 320 -23.62 16.52 7.18
CA LEU A 320 -22.24 16.28 6.78
C LEU A 320 -21.32 17.41 7.25
N VAL A 321 -21.79 18.67 7.22
CA VAL A 321 -21.06 19.81 7.78
C VAL A 321 -20.82 19.61 9.26
N GLU A 322 -21.84 19.20 10.02
CA GLU A 322 -21.72 18.91 11.45
C GLU A 322 -20.73 17.76 11.71
N LEU A 323 -20.84 16.66 10.95
CA LEU A 323 -19.91 15.53 11.04
C LEU A 323 -18.46 15.96 10.82
N LEU A 324 -18.19 16.64 9.70
CA LEU A 324 -16.84 17.07 9.37
C LEU A 324 -16.31 18.14 10.32
N GLN A 325 -17.16 19.04 10.80
CA GLN A 325 -16.77 20.08 11.76
C GLN A 325 -16.37 19.51 13.11
N LYS A 326 -17.03 18.44 13.58
CA LYS A 326 -16.63 17.71 14.80
C LYS A 326 -15.23 17.13 14.69
N HIS A 327 -14.81 16.73 13.49
CA HIS A 327 -13.45 16.24 13.24
C HIS A 327 -12.47 17.39 12.98
N GLU A 328 -12.89 18.44 12.25
CA GLU A 328 -12.07 19.62 11.91
C GLU A 328 -11.73 20.53 13.06
N ASP A 329 -12.47 20.38 14.15
CA ASP A 329 -12.25 21.07 15.40
C ASP A 329 -11.58 20.09 16.40
N PRO A 330 -10.33 19.62 16.14
CA PRO A 330 -9.56 19.04 17.22
C PRO A 330 -9.53 20.12 18.29
N PRO A 331 -9.65 19.77 19.56
CA PRO A 331 -9.71 20.77 20.59
C PRO A 331 -8.45 21.61 20.49
N PHE A 332 -8.57 22.85 20.00
CA PHE A 332 -7.59 23.86 20.29
C PHE A 332 -7.70 24.04 21.79
N MET A 333 -6.80 23.35 22.51
CA MET A 333 -6.75 23.34 23.96
C MET A 333 -5.83 24.49 24.36
N GLU A 334 -6.39 25.57 24.86
CA GLU A 334 -5.58 26.63 25.48
C GLU A 334 -5.28 26.27 26.93
N ARG A 335 -6.20 25.53 27.58
CA ARG A 335 -6.08 25.15 28.99
C ARG A 335 -6.63 23.74 29.24
N TRP A 336 -6.08 23.10 30.26
CA TRP A 336 -6.55 21.82 30.79
C TRP A 336 -6.28 21.73 32.28
N ASP A 337 -7.17 21.03 32.97
CA ASP A 337 -7.01 20.71 34.37
C ASP A 337 -6.38 19.32 34.50
N VAL A 338 -5.24 19.26 35.18
CA VAL A 338 -4.51 18.02 35.43
C VAL A 338 -5.19 17.30 36.59
N GLY A 339 -5.71 16.10 36.30
CA GLY A 339 -6.29 15.19 37.28
C GLY A 339 -5.28 14.13 37.74
N ASP A 340 -5.76 12.90 37.90
CA ASP A 340 -4.98 11.81 38.47
C ASP A 340 -3.78 11.40 37.61
N LEU A 341 -2.65 11.13 38.25
CA LEU A 341 -1.51 10.47 37.62
C LEU A 341 -1.84 8.99 37.39
N ILE A 342 -1.93 8.57 36.13
CA ILE A 342 -2.33 7.22 35.73
C ILE A 342 -1.17 6.35 35.24
N GLY A 343 0.01 6.93 34.98
CA GLY A 343 1.18 6.16 34.56
C GLY A 343 2.49 6.94 34.59
N ARG A 344 3.60 6.21 34.80
CA ARG A 344 4.97 6.71 34.70
C ARG A 344 5.81 5.76 33.86
N GLY A 345 6.66 6.31 32.97
CA GLY A 345 7.59 5.52 32.18
C GLY A 345 8.87 6.30 31.87
N GLY A 346 9.83 5.65 31.20
CA GLY A 346 11.12 6.28 30.87
C GLY A 346 11.03 7.53 29.99
N PHE A 347 9.88 7.75 29.33
CA PHE A 347 9.64 8.87 28.42
C PHE A 347 8.64 9.90 28.95
N GLY A 348 8.26 9.84 30.23
CA GLY A 348 7.41 10.85 30.86
C GLY A 348 6.34 10.34 31.81
N GLU A 349 5.44 11.25 32.17
CA GLU A 349 4.31 11.03 33.06
C GLU A 349 3.00 11.15 32.30
N VAL A 350 2.01 10.36 32.69
CA VAL A 350 0.71 10.27 32.03
C VAL A 350 -0.38 10.63 33.04
N TYR A 351 -1.18 11.63 32.70
CA TYR A 351 -2.24 12.17 33.55
C TYR A 351 -3.60 12.02 32.87
N LYS A 352 -4.61 11.76 33.67
CA LYS A 352 -6.00 12.01 33.27
C LYS A 352 -6.22 13.53 33.30
N VAL A 353 -6.84 14.09 32.27
CA VAL A 353 -7.04 15.54 32.15
C VAL A 353 -8.45 15.87 31.67
N LEU A 354 -8.95 17.03 32.08
CA LEU A 354 -10.17 17.63 31.55
C LEU A 354 -9.79 18.90 30.78
N THR A 355 -10.16 18.97 29.51
CA THR A 355 -9.81 20.12 28.67
C THR A 355 -10.80 21.27 28.83
N ASP A 356 -10.41 22.47 28.44
CA ASP A 356 -11.28 23.66 28.30
C ASP A 356 -12.51 23.43 27.41
N LYS A 357 -12.45 22.48 26.47
CA LYS A 357 -13.59 22.02 25.67
C LYS A 357 -14.47 20.95 26.35
N GLY A 358 -14.22 20.64 27.63
CA GLY A 358 -14.97 19.64 28.39
C GLY A 358 -14.71 18.19 27.97
N ILE A 359 -13.58 17.92 27.30
CA ILE A 359 -13.20 16.58 26.86
C ILE A 359 -12.36 15.93 27.97
N GLU A 360 -12.79 14.79 28.46
CA GLU A 360 -12.02 13.95 29.37
C GLU A 360 -11.07 13.06 28.57
N CYS A 361 -9.76 13.21 28.79
CA CYS A 361 -8.75 12.52 27.99
C CYS A 361 -7.47 12.27 28.79
N VAL A 362 -6.43 11.77 28.10
CA VAL A 362 -5.13 11.47 28.69
C VAL A 362 -4.08 12.41 28.13
N ALA A 363 -3.31 13.05 29.01
CA ALA A 363 -2.15 13.85 28.64
C ALA A 363 -0.86 13.14 29.04
N LYS A 364 -0.02 12.81 28.06
CA LYS A 364 1.36 12.37 28.29
C LYS A 364 2.31 13.55 28.15
N ILE A 365 3.01 13.86 29.24
CA ILE A 365 3.98 14.95 29.29
C ILE A 365 5.36 14.38 29.00
N ILE A 366 5.92 14.76 27.86
CA ILE A 366 7.27 14.37 27.41
C ILE A 366 8.20 15.55 27.64
N LYS A 367 9.20 15.35 28.50
CA LYS A 367 10.28 16.30 28.72
C LYS A 367 11.50 15.85 27.93
N MET A 368 11.91 16.65 26.96
CA MET A 368 13.12 16.37 26.19
C MET A 368 14.35 16.59 27.09
N PRO A 369 15.39 15.75 26.99
CA PRO A 369 16.60 15.87 27.80
C PRO A 369 17.48 17.03 27.28
N VAL A 370 17.02 18.26 27.47
CA VAL A 370 17.79 19.46 27.18
C VAL A 370 18.43 19.91 28.49
N SER A 371 19.50 19.22 28.89
CA SER A 371 20.28 19.57 30.06
C SER A 371 20.99 20.91 29.83
N GLN A 372 20.56 21.97 30.54
CA GLN A 372 21.29 23.23 30.78
C GLN A 372 22.15 23.72 29.59
N LEU A 373 21.51 24.15 28.50
CA LEU A 373 22.22 24.76 27.37
C LEU A 373 22.25 26.29 27.52
N THR A 374 23.40 26.88 27.22
CA THR A 374 23.53 28.35 27.11
C THR A 374 22.72 28.87 25.92
N ALA A 375 22.38 30.17 25.92
CA ALA A 375 21.50 30.78 24.92
C ALA A 375 21.91 30.51 23.45
N ASP A 376 23.20 30.35 23.19
CA ASP A 376 23.75 30.06 21.85
C ASP A 376 23.58 28.59 21.42
N GLN A 377 23.65 27.65 22.37
CA GLN A 377 23.42 26.21 22.11
C GLN A 377 21.93 25.90 21.88
N TYR A 378 21.06 26.63 22.57
CA TYR A 378 19.61 26.56 22.41
C TYR A 378 19.15 26.90 20.98
N ALA A 379 19.82 27.84 20.30
CA ALA A 379 19.50 28.20 18.91
C ALA A 379 19.81 27.07 17.90
N GLN A 380 20.89 26.31 18.11
CA GLN A 380 21.24 25.16 17.26
C GLN A 380 20.30 23.97 17.53
N ASP A 381 19.99 23.68 18.80
CA ASP A 381 19.13 22.56 19.16
C ASP A 381 17.64 22.83 18.91
N ARG A 382 17.22 24.10 18.76
CA ARG A 382 15.86 24.46 18.34
C ARG A 382 15.41 23.72 17.08
N THR A 383 16.28 23.59 16.08
CA THR A 383 15.95 22.84 14.86
C THR A 383 15.79 21.32 15.09
N LYS A 384 16.46 20.74 16.09
CA LYS A 384 16.29 19.33 16.45
C LYS A 384 15.02 19.12 17.27
N ILE A 385 14.74 20.04 18.19
CA ILE A 385 13.50 20.08 18.97
C ILE A 385 12.31 20.22 18.03
N ASP A 386 12.33 21.20 17.13
CA ASP A 386 11.25 21.43 16.15
C ASP A 386 11.05 20.21 15.24
N LYS A 387 12.14 19.54 14.82
CA LYS A 387 12.04 18.27 14.07
C LYS A 387 11.47 17.12 14.89
N ALA A 388 11.84 17.01 16.16
CA ALA A 388 11.29 16.00 17.06
C ALA A 388 9.80 16.25 17.33
N VAL A 389 9.42 17.50 17.64
CA VAL A 389 8.02 17.94 17.78
C VAL A 389 7.22 17.64 16.51
N GLU A 390 7.76 17.96 15.34
CA GLU A 390 7.09 17.70 14.07
C GLU A 390 6.99 16.19 13.76
N SER A 391 7.99 15.39 14.17
CA SER A 391 7.90 13.93 14.08
C SER A 391 6.81 13.36 15.01
N GLU A 392 6.65 13.91 16.21
CA GLU A 392 5.59 13.51 17.16
C GLU A 392 4.21 14.02 16.72
N ARG A 393 4.13 15.19 16.05
CA ARG A 393 2.90 15.68 15.40
C ARG A 393 2.38 14.71 14.33
N ASN A 394 3.25 13.94 13.69
CA ASN A 394 2.81 12.90 12.76
C ASN A 394 2.07 11.76 13.47
N LEU A 395 2.30 11.54 14.78
CA LEU A 395 1.53 10.56 15.54
C LEU A 395 0.06 10.98 15.67
N CYS A 396 -0.23 12.28 15.77
CA CYS A 396 -1.60 12.80 15.73
C CYS A 396 -2.33 12.50 14.40
N ARG A 397 -1.58 12.15 13.35
CA ARG A 397 -2.13 11.74 12.05
C ARG A 397 -2.34 10.23 11.94
N LEU A 398 -1.82 9.44 12.89
CA LEU A 398 -2.04 7.98 12.91
C LEU A 398 -3.46 7.69 13.41
N GLN A 399 -4.28 7.14 12.51
CA GLN A 399 -5.62 6.66 12.83
C GLN A 399 -5.74 5.20 12.43
N HIS A 400 -5.95 4.33 13.41
CA HIS A 400 -6.18 2.91 13.20
C HIS A 400 -6.98 2.34 14.38
N ARG A 401 -7.94 1.45 14.11
CA ARG A 401 -8.84 0.85 15.13
C ARG A 401 -8.14 0.16 16.32
N ASN A 402 -6.88 -0.24 16.15
CA ASN A 402 -6.07 -0.92 17.17
C ASN A 402 -4.96 -0.03 17.75
N ILE A 403 -4.95 1.27 17.46
CA ILE A 403 -3.98 2.24 17.98
C ILE A 403 -4.77 3.26 18.80
N VAL A 404 -4.23 3.64 19.95
CA VAL A 404 -4.79 4.72 20.79
C VAL A 404 -4.96 5.97 19.95
N ARG A 405 -6.16 6.54 19.94
CA ARG A 405 -6.45 7.75 19.19
C ARG A 405 -5.73 8.95 19.80
N PHE A 406 -4.87 9.57 19.01
CA PHE A 406 -4.24 10.84 19.33
C PHE A 406 -5.20 12.00 19.05
N LEU A 407 -5.39 12.89 20.01
CA LEU A 407 -6.35 13.99 19.96
C LEU A 407 -5.70 15.33 19.62
N HIS A 408 -4.59 15.65 20.28
CA HIS A 408 -3.92 16.93 20.14
C HIS A 408 -2.48 16.85 20.64
N ILE A 409 -1.65 17.82 20.23
CA ILE A 409 -0.30 18.00 20.75
C ILE A 409 -0.07 19.48 21.03
N ALA A 410 0.22 19.80 22.29
CA ALA A 410 0.58 21.15 22.72
C ALA A 410 2.05 21.21 23.09
N GLN A 411 2.67 22.36 22.80
CA GLN A 411 4.02 22.68 23.27
C GLN A 411 3.91 23.83 24.26
N THR A 412 3.92 23.51 25.55
CA THR A 412 3.80 24.51 26.63
C THR A 412 5.11 25.26 26.85
N GLU A 413 6.22 24.53 26.70
CA GLU A 413 7.57 25.05 26.86
C GLU A 413 8.44 24.51 25.71
N PRO A 414 9.56 25.15 25.40
CA PRO A 414 10.39 24.73 24.27
C PRO A 414 10.82 23.27 24.31
N ALA A 415 11.12 22.72 25.49
CA ALA A 415 11.56 21.34 25.66
C ALA A 415 10.48 20.41 26.23
N THR A 416 9.23 20.87 26.34
CA THR A 416 8.12 20.12 26.94
C THR A 416 6.98 19.99 25.93
N ILE A 417 6.63 18.74 25.62
CA ILE A 417 5.52 18.40 24.72
C ILE A 417 4.45 17.71 25.55
N VAL A 418 3.20 18.08 25.31
CA VAL A 418 2.03 17.44 25.91
C VAL A 418 1.23 16.77 24.79
N LEU A 419 1.17 15.44 24.83
CA LEU A 419 0.40 14.62 23.88
C LEU A 419 -0.94 14.26 24.52
N PHE A 420 -2.03 14.69 23.88
CA PHE A 420 -3.38 14.34 24.28
C PHE A 420 -3.87 13.14 23.47
N MET A 421 -4.41 12.14 24.17
CA MET A 421 -4.89 10.88 23.62
C MET A 421 -6.22 10.51 24.25
N GLU A 422 -6.98 9.64 23.62
CA GLU A 422 -8.21 9.11 24.22
C GLU A 422 -7.93 8.38 25.53
N LEU A 423 -8.89 8.47 26.45
CA LEU A 423 -8.88 7.72 27.68
C LEU A 423 -9.41 6.32 27.43
N LEU A 424 -8.58 5.31 27.69
CA LEU A 424 -8.99 3.90 27.66
C LEU A 424 -9.22 3.39 29.09
N GLU A 425 -10.41 2.85 29.33
CA GLU A 425 -10.73 2.19 30.59
C GLU A 425 -10.20 0.75 30.58
N GLY A 426 -9.53 0.32 31.66
CA GLY A 426 -9.05 -1.04 31.81
C GLY A 426 -7.73 -1.16 32.55
N LYS A 427 -7.09 -2.33 32.41
CA LYS A 427 -5.75 -2.61 32.96
C LYS A 427 -4.76 -2.78 31.82
N THR A 428 -3.55 -2.26 32.00
CA THR A 428 -2.42 -2.54 31.10
C THR A 428 -2.14 -4.04 31.09
N LEU A 429 -1.96 -4.61 29.89
CA LEU A 429 -1.47 -5.99 29.74
C LEU A 429 0.00 -6.01 30.18
N THR A 430 0.27 -6.63 31.33
CA THR A 430 1.62 -6.76 31.91
C THR A 430 2.44 -7.83 31.24
#